data_AF-A0A150GV97-F1
#
_entry.id   AF-A0A150GV97-F1
#
_cell.length_a   1.000
_cell.length_b   1.000
_cell.length_c   1.000
_cell.angle_alpha   90.00
_cell.angle_beta   90.00
_cell.angle_gamma   90.00
#
_symmetry.space_group_name_H-M   'P 1'
#
loop_
_entity.id
_entity.type
_entity.pdbx_description
1 polymer ?
#
loop_
_entity_poly.entity_id
_entity_poly.type
_entity_poly.pdbx_seq_one_letter_code
_entity_poly.pdbx_strand_id
1 'polypeptide(L)'
;MRDKLKSKSPTSFVVVMKPTGPTEEAVLKQMQFLDNVHNLKDKVADACFDDLYSELNDKLASKYMQLLDGCATFTHFAERMLVLRNKMAHPIIVDACEPFRKRYNLDPEFWEQWRAVEKLNADRNLLVHCSVAESADAVLKATRERGKFPQAEAAWSMLGALASYGKAHVDKLDAPEHNRHKSLLACQRQLQHKA
;
A
#
# COMPACT_ATOMS: atom_id res chain seq x y z
N MET A 1 -48.79 -62.09 21.43
CA MET A 1 -47.67 -61.56 20.61
C MET A 1 -47.30 -60.20 21.20
N ARG A 2 -46.10 -60.05 21.78
CA ARG A 2 -45.65 -58.81 22.44
C ARG A 2 -44.59 -58.14 21.58
N ASP A 3 -44.87 -56.92 21.16
CA ASP A 3 -43.99 -56.06 20.38
C ASP A 3 -42.74 -55.65 21.16
N LYS A 4 -41.58 -55.79 20.51
CA LYS A 4 -40.30 -55.25 20.99
C LYS A 4 -40.07 -53.87 20.36
N LEU A 5 -40.47 -52.82 21.07
CA LEU A 5 -40.01 -51.45 20.79
C LEU A 5 -38.56 -51.31 21.28
N LYS A 6 -37.61 -51.40 20.34
CA LYS A 6 -36.20 -51.05 20.58
C LYS A 6 -36.09 -49.53 20.72
N SER A 7 -35.89 -49.07 21.95
CA SER A 7 -35.43 -47.71 22.28
C SER A 7 -34.08 -47.45 21.59
N LYS A 8 -34.06 -46.55 20.60
CA LYS A 8 -32.83 -45.97 20.07
C LYS A 8 -32.48 -44.75 20.92
N SER A 9 -31.33 -44.80 21.59
CA SER A 9 -30.76 -43.65 22.29
C SER A 9 -30.53 -42.50 21.29
N PRO A 10 -30.75 -41.24 21.68
CA PRO A 10 -30.50 -40.11 20.78
C PRO A 10 -28.98 -39.92 20.64
N THR A 11 -28.49 -40.09 19.41
CA THR A 11 -27.14 -39.70 19.02
C THR A 11 -27.00 -38.20 19.26
N SER A 12 -26.23 -37.81 20.28
CA SER A 12 -25.87 -36.42 20.52
C SER A 12 -25.08 -35.90 19.31
N PHE A 13 -25.71 -35.07 18.49
CA PHE A 13 -25.00 -34.28 17.50
C PHE A 13 -24.20 -33.21 18.24
N VAL A 14 -22.88 -33.43 18.37
CA VAL A 14 -21.96 -32.36 18.73
C VAL A 14 -21.90 -31.43 17.51
N VAL A 15 -22.65 -30.33 17.57
CA VAL A 15 -22.48 -29.22 16.64
C VAL A 15 -21.14 -28.59 16.97
N VAL A 16 -20.08 -29.00 16.27
CA VAL A 16 -18.81 -28.28 16.27
C VAL A 16 -19.07 -26.97 15.54
N MET A 17 -19.42 -25.93 16.29
CA MET A 17 -19.43 -24.57 15.76
C MET A 17 -17.99 -24.26 15.33
N LYS A 18 -17.73 -24.27 14.03
CA LYS A 18 -16.48 -23.71 13.50
C LYS A 18 -16.41 -22.26 13.99
N PRO A 19 -15.30 -21.81 14.60
CA PRO A 19 -15.14 -20.41 14.90
C PRO A 19 -15.29 -19.63 13.59
N THR A 20 -16.31 -18.77 13.53
CA THR A 20 -16.68 -17.95 12.36
C THR A 20 -15.84 -16.68 12.25
N GLY A 21 -14.85 -16.49 13.14
CA GLY A 21 -13.93 -15.36 13.15
C GLY A 21 -12.50 -15.75 12.77
N PRO A 22 -11.68 -14.78 12.32
CA PRO A 22 -10.25 -15.01 12.11
C PRO A 22 -9.58 -15.43 13.43
N THR A 23 -8.62 -16.35 13.36
CA THR A 23 -7.83 -16.75 14.52
C THR A 23 -7.00 -15.58 15.03
N GLU A 24 -6.65 -15.56 16.32
CA GLU A 24 -5.78 -14.54 16.90
C GLU A 24 -4.46 -14.40 16.13
N GLU A 25 -3.88 -15.52 15.68
CA GLU A 25 -2.70 -15.54 14.82
C GLU A 25 -2.93 -14.84 13.46
N ALA A 26 -4.12 -15.02 12.85
CA ALA A 26 -4.46 -14.35 11.59
C ALA A 26 -4.64 -12.83 11.79
N VAL A 27 -5.24 -12.42 12.90
CA VAL A 27 -5.37 -11.00 13.27
C VAL A 27 -3.98 -10.39 13.50
N LEU A 28 -3.11 -11.05 14.26
CA LEU A 28 -1.74 -10.57 14.52
C LEU A 28 -0.93 -10.43 13.23
N LYS A 29 -0.98 -11.42 12.33
CA LYS A 29 -0.33 -11.34 11.01
C LYS A 29 -0.87 -10.19 10.17
N GLN A 30 -2.17 -9.95 10.20
CA GLN A 30 -2.80 -8.83 9.51
C GLN A 30 -2.32 -7.49 10.08
N MET A 31 -2.23 -7.36 11.40
CA MET A 31 -1.72 -6.16 12.07
C MET A 31 -0.29 -5.86 11.64
N GLN A 32 0.59 -6.86 11.72
CA GLN A 32 2.00 -6.73 11.31
C GLN A 32 2.14 -6.37 9.83
N PHE A 33 1.30 -6.90 8.95
CA PHE A 33 1.32 -6.54 7.54
C PHE A 33 0.98 -5.05 7.34
N LEU A 34 -0.10 -4.56 7.96
CA LEU A 34 -0.51 -3.16 7.85
C LEU A 34 0.55 -2.21 8.43
N ASP A 35 1.20 -2.62 9.50
CA ASP A 35 2.32 -1.90 10.10
C ASP A 35 3.48 -1.75 9.08
N ASN A 36 3.88 -2.84 8.41
CA ASN A 36 4.92 -2.76 7.37
C ASN A 36 4.49 -1.90 6.17
N VAL A 37 3.22 -1.95 5.77
CA VAL A 37 2.67 -1.07 4.73
C VAL A 37 2.75 0.40 5.15
N HIS A 38 2.44 0.72 6.41
CA HIS A 38 2.56 2.07 6.94
C HIS A 38 3.99 2.60 6.84
N ASN A 39 4.97 1.82 7.30
CA ASN A 39 6.39 2.20 7.24
C ASN A 39 6.85 2.47 5.80
N LEU A 40 6.45 1.61 4.84
CA LEU A 40 6.77 1.83 3.43
C LEU A 40 6.09 3.09 2.90
N LYS A 41 4.82 3.32 3.22
CA LYS A 41 4.12 4.52 2.77
C LYS A 41 4.79 5.77 3.32
N ASP A 42 5.10 5.79 4.62
CA ASP A 42 5.71 6.93 5.28
C ASP A 42 7.11 7.21 4.75
N LYS A 43 7.98 6.19 4.63
CA LYS A 43 9.39 6.39 4.29
C LYS A 43 9.66 6.42 2.78
N VAL A 44 8.91 5.66 1.99
CA VAL A 44 9.28 5.34 0.60
C VAL A 44 8.46 6.13 -0.42
N ALA A 45 7.19 6.42 -0.15
CA ALA A 45 6.27 6.93 -1.15
C ALA A 45 6.72 8.24 -1.80
N ASP A 46 7.18 9.21 -1.00
CA ASP A 46 7.62 10.51 -1.52
C ASP A 46 8.84 10.36 -2.44
N ALA A 47 9.87 9.62 -2.01
CA ALA A 47 11.07 9.39 -2.82
C ALA A 47 10.75 8.64 -4.12
N CYS A 48 9.86 7.65 -4.05
CA CYS A 48 9.37 6.91 -5.20
C CYS A 48 8.59 7.81 -6.17
N PHE A 49 7.81 8.76 -5.65
CA PHE A 49 7.10 9.74 -6.46
C PHE A 49 8.05 10.74 -7.11
N ASP A 50 9.05 11.24 -6.38
CA ASP A 50 10.05 12.18 -6.92
C ASP A 50 10.78 11.58 -8.13
N ASP A 51 11.16 10.30 -8.05
CA ASP A 51 11.80 9.61 -9.17
C ASP A 51 10.85 9.43 -10.36
N LEU A 52 9.57 9.07 -10.14
CA LEU A 52 8.56 9.04 -11.19
C LEU A 52 8.39 10.42 -11.84
N TYR A 53 8.26 11.48 -11.03
CA TYR A 53 8.04 12.83 -11.51
C TYR A 53 9.23 13.35 -12.32
N SER A 54 10.46 13.03 -11.89
CA SER A 54 11.67 13.31 -12.66
C SER A 54 11.66 12.59 -14.02
N GLU A 55 11.31 11.31 -14.06
CA GLU A 55 11.23 10.57 -15.33
C GLU A 55 10.14 11.13 -16.26
N LEU A 56 9.01 11.59 -15.71
CA LEU A 56 7.96 12.24 -16.48
C LEU A 56 8.43 13.58 -17.06
N ASN A 57 9.17 14.37 -16.29
CA ASN A 57 9.75 15.63 -16.74
C ASN A 57 10.70 15.44 -17.94
N ASP A 58 11.44 14.34 -17.97
CA ASP A 58 12.35 14.02 -19.08
C ASP A 58 11.62 13.50 -20.34
N LYS A 59 10.46 12.85 -20.16
CA LYS A 59 9.74 12.17 -21.25
C LYS A 59 8.62 13.01 -21.85
N LEU A 60 7.99 13.87 -21.06
CA LEU A 60 6.84 14.65 -21.49
C LEU A 60 7.28 15.95 -22.14
N ALA A 61 6.61 16.31 -23.24
CA ALA A 61 6.71 17.66 -23.76
C ALA A 61 6.18 18.66 -22.71
N SER A 62 6.80 19.84 -22.62
CA SER A 62 6.49 20.88 -21.61
C SER A 62 4.99 21.16 -21.46
N LYS A 63 4.22 21.22 -22.56
CA LYS A 63 2.76 21.43 -22.52
C LYS A 63 1.96 20.37 -21.74
N TYR A 64 2.46 19.13 -21.66
CA TYR A 64 1.85 18.05 -20.88
C TYR A 64 2.39 18.05 -19.46
N MET A 65 3.66 18.41 -19.26
CA MET A 65 4.24 18.55 -17.94
C MET A 65 3.55 19.66 -17.11
N GLN A 66 3.17 20.76 -17.75
CA GLN A 66 2.36 21.83 -17.14
C GLN A 66 1.03 21.35 -16.55
N LEU A 67 0.46 20.25 -17.08
CA LEU A 67 -0.77 19.65 -16.52
C LEU A 67 -0.52 18.94 -15.19
N LEU A 68 0.74 18.65 -14.88
CA LEU A 68 1.20 18.01 -13.65
C LEU A 68 1.87 19.02 -12.69
N ASP A 69 1.83 20.31 -12.99
CA ASP A 69 2.36 21.36 -12.12
C ASP A 69 1.69 21.29 -10.73
N GLY A 70 2.51 21.35 -9.69
CA GLY A 70 2.06 21.25 -8.30
C GLY A 70 1.75 19.84 -7.80
N CYS A 71 1.92 18.79 -8.62
CA CYS A 71 1.87 17.42 -8.12
C CYS A 71 3.14 17.12 -7.32
N ALA A 72 3.02 17.09 -6.00
CA ALA A 72 4.13 16.77 -5.09
C ALA A 72 4.08 15.35 -4.48
N THR A 73 2.99 14.61 -4.71
CA THR A 73 2.78 13.27 -4.13
C THR A 73 1.99 12.39 -5.09
N PHE A 74 1.99 11.07 -4.85
CA PHE A 74 1.10 10.14 -5.54
C PHE A 74 -0.38 10.51 -5.40
N THR A 75 -0.80 11.11 -4.28
CA THR A 75 -2.19 11.57 -4.07
C THR A 75 -2.54 12.66 -5.08
N HIS A 76 -1.72 13.71 -5.17
CA HIS A 76 -1.94 14.80 -6.13
C HIS A 76 -1.93 14.28 -7.57
N PHE A 77 -0.99 13.39 -7.88
CA PHE A 77 -0.89 12.79 -9.22
C PHE A 77 -2.12 11.96 -9.56
N ALA A 78 -2.59 11.11 -8.65
CA ALA A 78 -3.80 10.31 -8.84
C ALA A 78 -5.05 11.19 -9.06
N GLU A 79 -5.21 12.25 -8.26
CA GLU A 79 -6.28 13.23 -8.46
C GLU A 79 -6.20 13.92 -9.82
N ARG A 80 -4.99 14.30 -10.23
CA ARG A 80 -4.76 14.93 -11.53
C ARG A 80 -5.09 13.99 -12.69
N MET A 81 -4.63 12.75 -12.62
CA MET A 81 -4.91 11.72 -13.64
C MET A 81 -6.40 11.44 -13.77
N LEU A 82 -7.16 11.44 -12.67
CA LEU A 82 -8.62 11.29 -12.71
C LEU A 82 -9.32 12.45 -13.42
N VAL A 83 -8.89 13.70 -13.17
CA VAL A 83 -9.42 14.87 -13.89
C VAL A 83 -9.11 14.78 -15.38
N LEU A 84 -7.95 14.21 -15.74
CA LEU A 84 -7.50 14.08 -17.11
C LEU A 84 -8.09 12.86 -17.85
N ARG A 85 -8.70 11.87 -17.17
CA ARG A 85 -9.10 10.56 -17.74
C ARG A 85 -9.75 10.58 -19.12
N ASN A 86 -10.59 11.58 -19.39
CA ASN A 86 -11.32 11.73 -20.66
C ASN A 86 -10.73 12.82 -21.59
N LYS A 87 -9.49 13.24 -21.35
CA LYS A 87 -8.78 14.27 -22.11
C LYS A 87 -7.70 13.62 -22.95
N MET A 88 -7.38 14.23 -24.11
CA MET A 88 -6.33 13.72 -25.00
C MET A 88 -4.95 13.60 -24.34
N ALA A 89 -4.69 14.39 -23.28
CA ALA A 89 -3.44 14.34 -22.54
C ALA A 89 -3.27 13.08 -21.68
N HIS A 90 -4.36 12.42 -21.27
CA HIS A 90 -4.30 11.25 -20.39
C HIS A 90 -3.47 10.10 -20.96
N PRO A 91 -3.80 9.51 -22.13
CA PRO A 91 -3.02 8.40 -22.67
C PRO A 91 -1.54 8.75 -22.86
N ILE A 92 -1.22 10.00 -23.20
CA ILE A 92 0.16 10.46 -23.37
C ILE A 92 0.94 10.43 -22.05
N ILE A 93 0.31 10.86 -20.95
CA ILE A 93 0.94 10.83 -19.62
C ILE A 93 1.06 9.39 -19.12
N VAL A 94 0.04 8.54 -19.38
CA VAL A 94 0.10 7.11 -19.05
C VAL A 94 1.25 6.41 -19.78
N ASP A 95 1.41 6.67 -21.08
CA ASP A 95 2.49 6.09 -21.88
C ASP A 95 3.87 6.57 -21.39
N ALA A 96 3.99 7.82 -20.94
CA ALA A 96 5.23 8.33 -20.36
C ALA A 96 5.59 7.63 -19.03
N CYS A 97 4.59 7.11 -18.28
CA CYS A 97 4.82 6.31 -17.08
C CYS A 97 5.33 4.89 -17.39
N GLU A 98 5.22 4.41 -18.63
CA GLU A 98 5.44 2.99 -18.97
C GLU A 98 6.82 2.44 -18.55
N PRO A 99 7.94 3.17 -18.68
CA PRO A 99 9.24 2.66 -18.26
C PRO A 99 9.34 2.46 -16.74
N PHE A 100 8.84 3.43 -15.96
CA PHE A 100 8.73 3.31 -14.51
C PHE A 100 7.83 2.13 -14.13
N ARG A 101 6.70 2.01 -14.83
CA ARG A 101 5.76 0.93 -14.58
C ARG A 101 6.35 -0.46 -14.83
N LYS A 102 7.06 -0.64 -15.95
CA LYS A 102 7.76 -1.91 -16.24
C LYS A 102 8.84 -2.22 -15.21
N ARG A 103 9.60 -1.21 -14.77
CA ARG A 103 10.67 -1.39 -13.78
C ARG A 103 10.16 -1.96 -12.46
N TYR A 104 9.00 -1.49 -11.99
CA TYR A 104 8.43 -1.88 -10.71
C TYR A 104 7.18 -2.78 -10.82
N ASN A 105 6.90 -3.33 -12.00
CA ASN A 105 5.76 -4.20 -12.29
C ASN A 105 4.40 -3.60 -11.88
N LEU A 106 4.19 -2.34 -12.26
CA LEU A 106 2.98 -1.57 -11.98
C LEU A 106 1.90 -1.77 -13.05
N ASP A 107 0.66 -1.92 -12.58
CA ASP A 107 -0.52 -1.98 -13.45
C ASP A 107 -0.73 -0.67 -14.23
N PRO A 108 -1.42 -0.72 -15.39
CA PRO A 108 -1.77 0.46 -16.20
C PRO A 108 -2.30 1.64 -15.42
N GLU A 109 -3.22 1.40 -14.50
CA GLU A 109 -3.88 2.43 -13.71
C GLU A 109 -3.33 2.47 -12.26
N PHE A 110 -2.02 2.28 -12.08
CA PHE A 110 -1.40 2.22 -10.73
C PHE A 110 -1.71 3.43 -9.84
N TRP A 111 -1.92 4.61 -10.44
CA TRP A 111 -2.33 5.81 -9.71
C TRP A 111 -3.70 5.65 -9.03
N GLU A 112 -4.60 4.81 -9.56
CA GLU A 112 -5.86 4.50 -8.88
C GLU A 112 -5.65 3.60 -7.66
N GLN A 113 -4.65 2.71 -7.71
CA GLN A 113 -4.30 1.84 -6.59
C GLN A 113 -3.71 2.60 -5.40
N TRP A 114 -3.13 3.79 -5.62
CA TRP A 114 -2.65 4.62 -4.52
C TRP A 114 -3.76 4.94 -3.51
N ARG A 115 -4.99 5.20 -3.98
CA ARG A 115 -6.15 5.42 -3.09
C ARG A 115 -6.47 4.19 -2.24
N ALA A 116 -6.24 2.98 -2.77
CA ALA A 116 -6.40 1.76 -2.00
C ALA A 116 -5.29 1.63 -0.94
N VAL A 117 -4.04 2.00 -1.26
CA VAL A 117 -2.93 2.09 -0.29
C VAL A 117 -3.26 3.09 0.83
N GLU A 118 -3.81 4.26 0.52
CA GLU A 118 -4.20 5.26 1.53
C GLU A 118 -5.30 4.72 2.46
N LYS A 119 -6.30 4.01 1.91
CA LYS A 119 -7.39 3.40 2.68
C LYS A 119 -6.94 2.31 3.64
N LEU A 120 -5.89 1.56 3.31
CA LEU A 120 -5.31 0.54 4.19
C LEU A 120 -4.78 1.13 5.51
N ASN A 121 -4.58 2.45 5.56
CA ASN A 121 -3.90 3.15 6.63
C ASN A 121 -4.79 4.10 7.44
N ALA A 122 -6.10 4.16 7.16
CA ALA A 122 -7.00 5.15 7.77
C ALA A 122 -7.23 4.94 9.29
N ASP A 123 -6.97 3.74 9.81
CA ASP A 123 -7.43 3.35 11.16
C ASP A 123 -6.32 3.08 12.20
N ARG A 124 -5.04 3.42 11.94
CA ARG A 124 -3.94 3.11 12.88
C ARG A 124 -2.87 4.20 13.05
N ASN A 125 -2.61 4.52 14.31
CA ASN A 125 -1.58 5.45 14.80
C ASN A 125 -0.37 4.73 15.41
N LEU A 126 0.12 3.65 14.79
CA LEU A 126 1.32 2.97 15.28
C LEU A 126 2.48 3.26 14.32
N LEU A 127 3.41 4.09 14.79
CA LEU A 127 4.72 4.23 14.17
C LEU A 127 5.45 2.89 14.27
N VAL A 128 5.85 2.37 13.13
CA VAL A 128 6.56 1.10 13.03
C VAL A 128 8.03 1.43 12.93
N HIS A 129 8.80 1.05 13.96
CA HIS A 129 10.20 1.43 14.10
C HIS A 129 11.18 0.53 13.34
N CYS A 130 10.71 -0.35 12.44
CA CYS A 130 11.59 -1.23 11.68
C CYS A 130 12.19 -0.53 10.45
N SER A 131 13.25 -1.15 9.92
CA SER A 131 13.93 -0.68 8.71
C SER A 131 13.02 -0.78 7.48
N VAL A 132 13.28 0.06 6.47
CA VAL A 132 12.62 -0.02 5.16
C VAL A 132 12.89 -1.39 4.53
N ALA A 133 14.10 -1.93 4.70
CA ALA A 133 14.45 -3.27 4.22
C ALA A 133 13.53 -4.36 4.77
N GLU A 134 13.32 -4.39 6.09
CA GLU A 134 12.46 -5.38 6.74
C GLU A 134 11.00 -5.24 6.29
N SER A 135 10.48 -4.01 6.22
CA SER A 135 9.12 -3.79 5.73
C SER A 135 8.95 -4.15 4.26
N ALA A 136 9.94 -3.85 3.42
CA ALA A 136 9.93 -4.21 2.01
C ALA A 136 9.88 -5.73 1.84
N ASP A 137 10.72 -6.48 2.55
CA ASP A 137 10.72 -7.93 2.50
C ASP A 137 9.41 -8.55 3.01
N ALA A 138 8.87 -8.01 4.11
CA ALA A 138 7.59 -8.46 4.64
C ALA A 138 6.44 -8.24 3.64
N VAL A 139 6.36 -7.07 3.02
CA VAL A 139 5.30 -6.75 2.04
C VAL A 139 5.49 -7.55 0.75
N LEU A 140 6.72 -7.71 0.24
CA LEU A 140 7.00 -8.57 -0.92
C LEU A 140 6.66 -10.04 -0.66
N LYS A 141 6.84 -10.53 0.57
CA LYS A 141 6.38 -11.86 0.95
C LYS A 141 4.85 -11.92 0.95
N ALA A 142 4.18 -10.92 1.52
CA ALA A 142 2.71 -10.85 1.53
C ALA A 142 2.10 -10.79 0.12
N THR A 143 2.76 -10.15 -0.85
CA THR A 143 2.27 -10.13 -2.25
C THR A 143 2.32 -11.49 -2.95
N ARG A 144 3.07 -12.47 -2.41
CA ARG A 144 3.06 -13.88 -2.85
C ARG A 144 1.96 -14.70 -2.17
N GLU A 145 1.41 -14.19 -1.08
CA GLU A 145 0.37 -14.82 -0.26
C GLU A 145 -0.92 -14.00 -0.29
N ARG A 146 -1.27 -13.39 -1.44
CA ARG A 146 -2.37 -12.40 -1.59
C ARG A 146 -3.68 -12.83 -0.94
N GLY A 147 -4.03 -14.11 -1.03
CA GLY A 147 -5.27 -14.65 -0.44
C GLY A 147 -5.36 -14.57 1.09
N LYS A 148 -4.25 -14.30 1.79
CA LYS A 148 -4.22 -14.11 3.25
C LYS A 148 -4.53 -12.67 3.68
N PHE A 149 -4.52 -11.71 2.76
CA PHE A 149 -4.73 -10.29 3.05
C PHE A 149 -5.73 -9.67 2.06
N PRO A 150 -7.01 -10.12 2.06
CA PRO A 150 -8.00 -9.70 1.08
C PRO A 150 -8.26 -8.19 1.06
N GLN A 151 -8.09 -7.49 2.18
CA GLN A 151 -8.24 -6.03 2.26
C GLN A 151 -7.27 -5.26 1.35
N ALA A 152 -6.14 -5.86 0.97
CA ALA A 152 -5.12 -5.24 0.13
C ALA A 152 -5.26 -5.60 -1.37
N GLU A 153 -6.32 -6.32 -1.75
CA GLU A 153 -6.54 -6.80 -3.12
C GLU A 153 -6.39 -5.70 -4.19
N ALA A 154 -7.01 -4.55 -3.96
CA ALA A 154 -6.97 -3.41 -4.88
C ALA A 154 -5.67 -2.60 -4.85
N ALA A 155 -4.72 -2.94 -3.97
CA ALA A 155 -3.48 -2.19 -3.75
C ALA A 155 -2.22 -2.98 -4.12
N TRP A 156 -2.34 -4.25 -4.54
CA TRP A 156 -1.20 -5.17 -4.57
C TRP A 156 -0.06 -4.76 -5.49
N SER A 157 -0.36 -4.21 -6.66
CA SER A 157 0.69 -3.80 -7.60
C SER A 157 1.44 -2.59 -7.03
N MET A 158 0.73 -1.59 -6.50
CA MET A 158 1.35 -0.43 -5.87
C MET A 158 2.16 -0.80 -4.61
N LEU A 159 1.65 -1.68 -3.75
CA LEU A 159 2.39 -2.17 -2.58
C LEU A 159 3.65 -2.94 -2.99
N GLY A 160 3.56 -3.76 -4.04
CA GLY A 160 4.71 -4.47 -4.61
C GLY A 160 5.77 -3.52 -5.16
N ALA A 161 5.35 -2.44 -5.83
CA ALA A 161 6.26 -1.43 -6.35
C ALA A 161 6.93 -0.61 -5.24
N LEU A 162 6.18 -0.15 -4.24
CA LEU A 162 6.75 0.55 -3.08
C LEU A 162 7.77 -0.31 -2.34
N ALA A 163 7.46 -1.60 -2.14
CA ALA A 163 8.39 -2.51 -1.50
C ALA A 163 9.62 -2.79 -2.37
N SER A 164 9.45 -2.95 -3.69
CA SER A 164 10.57 -3.15 -4.63
C SER A 164 11.48 -1.91 -4.72
N TYR A 165 10.88 -0.72 -4.79
CA TYR A 165 11.61 0.55 -4.73
C TYR A 165 12.33 0.70 -3.39
N GLY A 166 11.62 0.50 -2.28
CA GLY A 166 12.19 0.59 -0.93
C GLY A 166 13.41 -0.31 -0.78
N LYS A 167 13.33 -1.55 -1.30
CA LYS A 167 14.44 -2.51 -1.31
C LYS A 167 15.62 -2.07 -2.17
N ALA A 168 15.37 -1.48 -3.34
CA ALA A 168 16.42 -0.98 -4.22
C ALA A 168 17.14 0.26 -3.67
N HIS A 169 16.51 0.99 -2.75
CA HIS A 169 16.98 2.28 -2.23
C HIS A 169 17.15 2.29 -0.70
N VAL A 170 17.27 1.12 -0.05
CA VAL A 170 17.40 0.96 1.41
C VAL A 170 18.46 1.87 1.99
N ASP A 171 19.67 1.88 1.40
CA ASP A 171 20.81 2.63 1.93
C ASP A 171 20.52 4.13 2.05
N LYS A 172 19.71 4.68 1.14
CA LYS A 172 19.27 6.09 1.16
C LYS A 172 18.12 6.30 2.16
N LEU A 173 17.17 5.37 2.19
CA LEU A 173 15.90 5.55 2.91
C LEU A 173 16.00 5.22 4.41
N ASP A 174 16.88 4.30 4.79
CA ASP A 174 17.16 3.96 6.19
C ASP A 174 18.29 4.81 6.79
N ALA A 175 18.96 5.65 5.99
CA ALA A 175 20.01 6.55 6.48
C ALA A 175 19.48 7.46 7.63
N PRO A 176 20.26 7.63 8.72
CA PRO A 176 19.84 8.44 9.87
C PRO A 176 19.49 9.89 9.53
N GLU A 177 20.11 10.46 8.50
CA GLU A 177 19.87 11.83 8.04
C GLU A 177 18.49 12.01 7.43
N HIS A 178 18.00 11.02 6.67
CA HIS A 178 16.66 11.04 6.09
C HIS A 178 15.59 10.98 7.19
N ASN A 179 15.81 10.14 8.21
CA ASN A 179 14.96 10.04 9.39
C ASN A 179 14.98 11.30 10.27
N ARG A 180 16.14 11.98 10.37
CA ARG A 180 16.26 13.28 11.08
C ARG A 180 15.51 14.41 10.37
N HIS A 181 15.58 14.49 9.04
CA HIS A 181 14.90 15.54 8.27
C HIS A 181 13.37 15.43 8.37
N LYS A 182 12.81 14.21 8.28
CA LYS A 182 11.37 13.96 8.51
C LYS A 182 10.93 14.26 9.93
N SER A 183 11.73 13.86 10.93
CA SER A 183 11.42 14.13 12.35
C SER A 183 11.39 15.63 12.66
N LEU A 184 12.28 16.42 12.04
CA LEU A 184 12.30 17.88 12.18
C LEU A 184 11.06 18.54 11.54
N LEU A 185 10.67 18.10 10.33
CA LEU A 185 9.47 18.59 9.65
C LEU A 185 8.18 18.23 10.39
N ALA A 186 8.09 17.01 10.96
CA ALA A 186 6.96 16.60 11.78
C ALA A 186 6.85 17.42 13.08
N CYS A 187 7.99 17.72 13.72
CA CYS A 187 8.04 18.56 14.92
C CYS A 187 7.61 20.01 14.64
N GLN A 188 8.04 20.58 13.50
CA GLN A 188 7.59 21.91 13.07
C GLN A 188 6.08 21.99 12.81
N ARG A 189 5.50 20.98 12.15
CA ARG A 189 4.05 20.94 11.88
C ARG A 189 3.22 20.84 13.18
N GLN A 190 3.69 20.09 14.17
CA GLN A 190 3.01 20.00 15.47
C GLN A 190 3.05 21.31 16.27
N LEU A 191 4.11 22.10 16.12
CA LEU A 191 4.23 23.41 16.77
C LEU A 191 3.33 24.47 16.11
N GLN A 192 3.11 24.39 14.79
CA GLN A 192 2.21 25.30 14.07
C GLN A 192 0.72 25.07 14.35
N HIS A 193 0.32 23.90 14.84
CA HIS A 193 -1.07 23.60 15.21
C HIS A 193 -1.40 23.86 16.69
N LYS A 194 -0.41 24.30 17.49
CA LYS A 194 -0.59 24.65 18.92
C LYS A 194 -0.48 26.15 19.21
N ALA A 195 -0.18 26.97 18.20
CA ALA A 195 -0.15 28.42 18.25
C ALA A 195 -1.41 29.00 17.60
#